data_AF-A0A954DWK9-F1
#
_entry.id   AF-A0A954DWK9-F1
#
_cell.length_a   1.000
_cell.length_b   1.000
_cell.length_c   1.000
_cell.angle_alpha   90.00
_cell.angle_beta   90.00
_cell.angle_gamma   90.00
#
_symmetry.space_group_name_H-M   'P 1'
#
loop_
_entity.id
_entity.type
_entity.pdbx_description
1 polymer ?
#
loop_
_entity_poly.entity_id
_entity_poly.type
_entity_poly.pdbx_seq_one_letter_code
_entity_poly.pdbx_strand_id
1 'polypeptide(L)'
;GTELVGRVLSVATGKLNWSQDPHALKLAVVAGNESADQDSVVSFRDACAAAIKNGIMVNSIYCGNPADAEAPLWKEVSMRADGHFATIDHQNGTLAIDTPFDEQLVALTGSVNPTYLPFGENGQTAWVNQTAQDVNAINMNNDAAANRAMCKNGALYVCGWDLVDASKQEGFDLAAIPDEQLPEDMRAMTLEERQAHIDATARKRAEIQQQIAEVGAQRQVWLQAEMQRLALDESNSFDHQLRTAIRTQVSQKGFEFPAPAVVPHVESTPQVEGAAPQAAPATGNARVPVAPQQGGVQSSRLPQQTIVPASTQATHGAATNNAAPTLAPPQAPEAAPEGEEVQQVEEVQQAEAIQPIGLLDC
;
A
#
# COMPACT_ATOMS: atom_id res chain seq x y z
N GLY A 1 -12.08 1.32 -17.80
CA GLY A 1 -12.09 2.29 -16.69
C GLY A 1 -11.93 3.69 -17.23
N THR A 2 -12.05 4.69 -16.37
CA THR A 2 -11.75 6.09 -16.70
C THR A 2 -10.40 6.44 -16.07
N GLU A 3 -9.44 6.90 -16.87
CA GLU A 3 -8.08 7.22 -16.44
C GLU A 3 -7.72 8.66 -16.85
N LEU A 4 -7.86 9.59 -15.89
CA LEU A 4 -7.63 11.02 -16.10
C LEU A 4 -6.17 11.40 -15.79
N VAL A 5 -5.22 10.80 -16.51
CA VAL A 5 -3.77 10.96 -16.28
C VAL A 5 -3.35 12.43 -16.24
N GLY A 6 -3.85 13.25 -17.17
CA GLY A 6 -3.52 14.67 -17.23
C GLY A 6 -3.94 15.44 -15.97
N ARG A 7 -5.18 15.28 -15.52
CA ARG A 7 -5.67 15.91 -14.28
C ARG A 7 -4.93 15.41 -13.05
N VAL A 8 -4.66 14.11 -12.92
CA VAL A 8 -3.89 13.57 -11.80
C VAL A 8 -2.50 14.20 -11.73
N LEU A 9 -1.77 14.24 -12.84
CA LEU A 9 -0.44 14.84 -12.89
C LEU A 9 -0.48 16.35 -12.64
N SER A 10 -1.48 17.06 -13.17
CA SER A 10 -1.65 18.50 -12.95
C SER A 10 -1.92 18.81 -11.47
N VAL A 11 -2.79 18.03 -10.83
CA VAL A 11 -3.12 18.20 -9.41
C VAL A 11 -1.90 17.85 -8.54
N ALA A 12 -1.26 16.70 -8.78
CA ALA A 12 -0.08 16.29 -8.03
C ALA A 12 1.05 17.32 -8.14
N THR A 13 1.31 17.83 -9.34
CA THR A 13 2.33 18.86 -9.59
C THR A 13 2.01 20.17 -8.86
N GLY A 14 0.75 20.58 -8.81
CA GLY A 14 0.34 21.88 -8.28
C GLY A 14 -0.03 21.91 -6.80
N LYS A 15 -0.45 20.78 -6.22
CA LYS A 15 -0.99 20.74 -4.85
C LYS A 15 -0.12 20.00 -3.84
N LEU A 16 0.71 19.04 -4.27
CA LEU A 16 1.63 18.37 -3.35
C LEU A 16 2.76 19.31 -2.96
N ASN A 17 3.20 19.22 -1.71
CA ASN A 17 4.30 20.04 -1.18
C ASN A 17 5.66 19.47 -1.60
N TRP A 18 6.01 19.66 -2.88
CA TRP A 18 7.29 19.22 -3.42
C TRP A 18 8.48 19.95 -2.78
N SER A 19 9.59 19.24 -2.60
CA SER A 19 10.84 19.86 -2.15
C SER A 19 11.28 20.99 -3.08
N GLN A 20 11.68 22.10 -2.46
CA GLN A 20 12.23 23.27 -3.15
C GLN A 20 13.75 23.18 -3.35
N ASP A 21 14.40 22.16 -2.78
CA ASP A 21 15.83 21.92 -2.98
C ASP A 21 16.10 21.57 -4.46
N PRO A 22 16.98 22.31 -5.17
CA PRO A 22 17.32 22.01 -6.55
C PRO A 22 18.02 20.64 -6.74
N HIS A 23 18.55 20.06 -5.67
CA HIS A 23 19.20 18.74 -5.67
C HIS A 23 18.24 17.62 -5.24
N ALA A 24 17.01 17.94 -4.82
CA ALA A 24 16.04 16.91 -4.49
C ALA A 24 15.63 16.11 -5.74
N LEU A 25 15.58 14.79 -5.57
CA LEU A 25 14.94 13.92 -6.54
C LEU A 25 13.42 13.98 -6.35
N LYS A 26 12.69 14.37 -7.40
CA LYS A 26 11.23 14.43 -7.41
C LYS A 26 10.70 13.50 -8.50
N LEU A 27 9.93 12.50 -8.08
CA LEU A 27 9.37 11.49 -8.97
C LEU A 27 7.85 11.44 -8.76
N ALA A 28 7.11 11.35 -9.86
CA ALA A 28 5.73 10.92 -9.89
C ALA A 28 5.66 9.59 -10.63
N VAL A 29 4.83 8.65 -10.16
CA VAL A 29 4.57 7.38 -10.85
C VAL A 29 3.09 7.34 -11.16
N VAL A 30 2.74 7.18 -12.43
CA VAL A 30 1.37 6.93 -12.86
C VAL A 30 1.26 5.52 -13.42
N ALA A 31 0.22 4.79 -13.03
CA ALA A 31 -0.03 3.44 -13.50
C ALA A 31 -1.50 3.28 -13.93
N GLY A 32 -1.75 2.45 -14.94
CA GLY A 32 -3.09 2.26 -15.49
C GLY A 32 -3.09 1.27 -16.65
N ASN A 33 -4.28 0.82 -17.05
CA ASN A 33 -4.48 -0.16 -18.12
C ASN A 33 -5.36 0.34 -19.27
N GLU A 34 -5.88 1.57 -19.18
CA GLU A 34 -6.68 2.21 -20.23
C GLU A 34 -5.85 3.24 -20.98
N SER A 35 -6.46 3.99 -21.90
CA SER A 35 -5.74 5.03 -22.64
C SER A 35 -5.34 6.18 -21.71
N ALA A 36 -4.06 6.57 -21.73
CA ALA A 36 -3.57 7.71 -20.94
C ALA A 36 -4.12 9.08 -21.43
N ASP A 37 -4.77 9.12 -22.60
CA ASP A 37 -5.26 10.34 -23.26
C ASP A 37 -6.80 10.51 -23.16
N GLN A 38 -7.43 9.94 -22.13
CA GLN A 38 -8.88 10.05 -21.92
C GLN A 38 -9.33 11.42 -21.39
N ASP A 39 -8.42 12.21 -20.82
CA ASP A 39 -8.77 13.51 -20.23
C ASP A 39 -8.92 14.58 -21.31
N SER A 40 -10.18 14.90 -21.62
CA SER A 40 -10.53 15.94 -22.59
C SER A 40 -10.30 17.38 -22.11
N VAL A 41 -10.06 17.58 -20.81
CA VAL A 41 -9.89 18.91 -20.20
C VAL A 41 -8.41 19.22 -19.98
N VAL A 42 -7.65 18.25 -19.48
CA VAL A 42 -6.23 18.41 -19.18
C VAL A 42 -5.44 17.37 -19.95
N SER A 43 -4.68 17.80 -20.98
CA SER A 43 -3.80 16.88 -21.69
C SER A 43 -2.66 16.42 -20.78
N PHE A 44 -2.39 15.11 -20.77
CA PHE A 44 -1.20 14.58 -20.08
C PHE A 44 0.08 15.20 -20.62
N ARG A 45 0.09 15.65 -21.89
CA ARG A 45 1.25 16.26 -22.54
C ARG A 45 1.62 17.58 -21.89
N ASP A 46 0.62 18.41 -21.61
CA ASP A 46 0.80 19.70 -20.92
C ASP A 46 1.12 19.48 -19.44
N ALA A 47 0.46 18.50 -18.80
CA ALA A 47 0.73 18.14 -17.42
C ALA A 47 2.17 17.64 -17.21
N CYS A 48 2.69 16.77 -18.10
CA CYS A 48 4.07 16.31 -18.06
C CYS A 48 5.06 17.45 -18.28
N ALA A 49 4.77 18.36 -19.23
CA ALA A 49 5.58 19.54 -19.46
C ALA A 49 5.64 20.46 -18.21
N ALA A 50 4.52 20.60 -17.49
CA ALA A 50 4.47 21.33 -16.23
C ALA A 50 5.26 20.62 -15.11
N ALA A 51 5.14 19.30 -15.00
CA ALA A 51 5.86 18.50 -14.01
C ALA A 51 7.38 18.63 -14.18
N ILE A 52 7.89 18.39 -15.40
CA ILE A 52 9.33 18.43 -15.65
C ILE A 52 9.93 19.83 -15.53
N LYS A 53 9.15 20.88 -15.85
CA LYS A 53 9.55 22.28 -15.59
C LYS A 53 9.78 22.54 -14.10
N ASN A 54 9.07 21.83 -13.22
CA ASN A 54 9.29 21.87 -11.77
C ASN A 54 10.31 20.85 -11.28
N GLY A 55 11.03 20.18 -12.19
CA GLY A 55 12.03 19.16 -11.89
C GLY A 55 11.43 17.84 -11.40
N ILE A 56 10.14 17.58 -11.65
CA ILE A 56 9.45 16.34 -11.30
C ILE A 56 9.51 15.40 -12.52
N MET A 57 10.19 14.27 -12.39
CA MET A 57 10.17 13.24 -13.43
C MET A 57 8.89 12.41 -13.31
N VAL A 58 8.31 12.00 -14.44
CA VAL A 58 7.09 11.17 -14.43
C VAL A 58 7.38 9.79 -14.98
N ASN A 59 7.40 8.78 -14.11
CA ASN A 59 7.45 7.38 -14.51
C ASN A 59 6.03 6.89 -14.84
N SER A 60 5.91 6.02 -15.83
CA SER A 60 4.62 5.53 -16.34
C SER A 60 4.63 4.01 -16.41
N ILE A 61 3.61 3.38 -15.85
CA ILE A 61 3.50 1.91 -15.81
C ILE A 61 2.20 1.50 -16.50
N TYR A 62 2.31 0.79 -17.63
CA TYR A 62 1.15 0.25 -18.31
C TYR A 62 0.84 -1.17 -17.81
N CYS A 63 -0.36 -1.36 -17.27
CA CYS A 63 -0.84 -2.60 -16.69
C CYS A 63 -1.51 -3.50 -17.75
N GLY A 64 -0.75 -3.87 -18.78
CA GLY A 64 -1.23 -4.65 -19.91
C GLY A 64 -0.09 -5.20 -20.77
N ASN A 65 -0.43 -5.75 -21.92
CA ASN A 65 0.57 -6.28 -22.84
C ASN A 65 1.31 -5.12 -23.52
N PRO A 66 2.65 -5.12 -23.60
CA PRO A 66 3.39 -4.07 -24.31
C PRO A 66 3.04 -3.93 -25.80
N ALA A 67 2.37 -4.92 -26.40
CA ALA A 67 1.85 -4.87 -27.76
C ALA A 67 0.45 -4.23 -27.88
N ASP A 68 -0.19 -3.87 -26.77
CA ASP A 68 -1.51 -3.24 -26.78
C ASP A 68 -1.46 -1.84 -27.39
N ALA A 69 -2.58 -1.42 -27.97
CA ALA A 69 -2.70 -0.12 -28.63
C ALA A 69 -2.47 1.07 -27.69
N GLU A 70 -2.68 0.89 -26.38
CA GLU A 70 -2.54 1.95 -25.38
C GLU A 70 -1.11 2.09 -24.85
N ALA A 71 -0.29 1.02 -24.89
CA ALA A 71 1.07 1.03 -24.39
C ALA A 71 1.95 2.18 -24.95
N PRO A 72 1.85 2.57 -26.24
CA PRO A 72 2.55 3.72 -26.78
C PRO A 72 2.21 5.05 -26.10
N LEU A 73 0.95 5.27 -25.69
CA LEU A 73 0.55 6.51 -25.01
C LEU A 73 1.12 6.57 -23.59
N TRP A 74 1.16 5.45 -22.88
CA TRP A 74 1.83 5.35 -21.60
C TRP A 74 3.33 5.60 -21.72
N LYS A 75 3.98 5.04 -22.74
CA LYS A 75 5.38 5.34 -23.04
C LYS A 75 5.61 6.82 -23.34
N GLU A 76 4.65 7.47 -24.02
CA GLU A 76 4.72 8.91 -24.29
C GLU A 76 4.68 9.74 -23.00
N VAL A 77 3.88 9.36 -21.99
CA VAL A 77 3.81 10.04 -20.69
C VAL A 77 5.19 10.18 -20.06
N SER A 78 5.92 9.07 -19.90
CA SER A 78 7.25 9.11 -19.26
C SER A 78 8.30 9.81 -20.11
N MET A 79 8.28 9.62 -21.43
CA MET A 79 9.19 10.32 -22.34
C MET A 79 9.06 11.85 -22.28
N ARG A 80 7.89 12.38 -21.91
CA ARG A 80 7.65 13.84 -21.83
C ARG A 80 8.16 14.49 -20.56
N ALA A 81 8.53 13.70 -19.55
CA ALA A 81 9.02 14.21 -18.28
C ALA A 81 10.20 13.38 -17.75
N ASP A 82 11.14 13.04 -18.63
CA ASP A 82 12.40 12.36 -18.32
C ASP A 82 12.27 11.14 -17.40
N GLY A 83 11.16 10.42 -17.53
CA GLY A 83 10.84 9.26 -16.71
C GLY A 83 11.11 7.93 -17.40
N HIS A 84 10.76 6.87 -16.68
CA HIS A 84 10.87 5.50 -17.13
C HIS A 84 9.48 4.93 -17.49
N PHE A 85 9.43 4.17 -18.59
CA PHE A 85 8.27 3.40 -19.00
C PHE A 85 8.49 1.92 -18.65
N ALA A 86 7.53 1.32 -17.96
CA ALA A 86 7.46 -0.11 -17.74
C ALA A 86 6.09 -0.65 -18.14
N THR A 87 6.05 -1.94 -18.46
CA THR A 87 4.79 -2.69 -18.60
C THR A 87 4.76 -3.80 -17.57
N ILE A 88 3.63 -3.99 -16.91
CA ILE A 88 3.40 -5.10 -15.99
C ILE A 88 2.21 -5.91 -16.46
N ASP A 89 2.29 -7.22 -16.28
CA ASP A 89 1.15 -8.10 -16.50
C ASP A 89 0.22 -8.03 -15.28
N HIS A 90 -0.96 -7.45 -15.45
CA HIS A 90 -1.95 -7.35 -14.37
C HIS A 90 -2.49 -8.72 -13.91
N GLN A 91 -2.32 -9.77 -14.72
CA GLN A 91 -2.74 -11.13 -14.39
C GLN A 91 -1.72 -11.84 -13.49
N ASN A 92 -0.46 -11.45 -13.60
CA ASN A 92 0.66 -11.95 -12.82
C ASN A 92 1.15 -10.85 -11.85
N GLY A 93 0.23 -10.36 -11.01
CA GLY A 93 0.54 -9.39 -9.94
C GLY A 93 1.70 -9.83 -9.04
N THR A 94 2.13 -8.95 -8.13
CA THR A 94 3.24 -9.16 -7.18
C THR A 94 3.33 -10.61 -6.70
N LEU A 95 4.48 -11.24 -6.93
CA LEU A 95 4.78 -12.60 -6.48
C LEU A 95 4.85 -12.61 -4.95
N ALA A 96 3.71 -12.81 -4.29
CA ALA A 96 3.65 -13.01 -2.85
C ALA A 96 4.05 -14.45 -2.53
N ILE A 97 5.24 -14.63 -1.95
CA ILE A 97 5.73 -15.92 -1.47
C ILE A 97 5.72 -15.86 0.06
N ASP A 98 4.80 -16.61 0.67
CA ASP A 98 4.76 -16.75 2.12
C ASP A 98 6.07 -17.39 2.61
N THR A 99 6.63 -16.83 3.69
CA THR A 99 7.86 -17.34 4.29
C THR A 99 7.62 -17.84 5.71
N PRO A 100 8.46 -18.76 6.23
CA PRO A 100 8.41 -19.17 7.64
C PRO A 100 8.67 -18.04 8.65
N PHE A 101 9.09 -16.86 8.19
CA PHE A 101 9.48 -15.72 9.02
C PHE A 101 8.37 -14.66 9.13
N ASP A 102 7.34 -14.73 8.28
CA ASP A 102 6.36 -13.65 8.14
C ASP A 102 5.54 -13.45 9.43
N GLU A 103 5.09 -14.56 10.05
CA GLU A 103 4.35 -14.50 11.33
C GLU A 103 5.17 -13.83 12.44
N GLN A 104 6.49 -14.09 12.47
CA GLN A 104 7.37 -13.49 13.45
C GLN A 104 7.53 -11.99 13.21
N LEU A 105 7.67 -11.54 11.96
CA LEU A 105 7.72 -10.12 11.60
C LEU A 105 6.41 -9.38 11.91
N VAL A 106 5.27 -10.04 11.69
CA VAL A 106 3.96 -9.52 12.07
C VAL A 106 3.87 -9.35 13.59
N ALA A 107 4.30 -10.34 14.37
CA ALA A 107 4.32 -10.28 15.82
C ALA A 107 5.26 -9.17 16.36
N LEU A 108 6.42 -8.98 15.73
CA LEU A 108 7.36 -7.91 16.07
C LEU A 108 6.79 -6.52 15.75
N THR A 109 5.99 -6.38 14.69
CA THR A 109 5.23 -5.15 14.41
C THR A 109 4.26 -4.83 15.55
N GLY A 110 3.51 -5.82 16.01
CA GLY A 110 2.65 -5.66 17.19
C GLY A 110 3.42 -5.26 18.46
N SER A 111 4.68 -5.68 18.57
CA SER A 111 5.54 -5.36 19.71
C SER A 111 6.18 -3.97 19.64
N VAL A 112 6.49 -3.47 18.43
CA VAL A 112 7.09 -2.14 18.23
C VAL A 112 6.06 -1.02 18.34
N ASN A 113 4.80 -1.26 17.95
CA ASN A 113 3.74 -0.24 17.93
C ASN A 113 3.51 0.48 19.27
N PRO A 114 3.50 -0.21 20.43
CA PRO A 114 3.39 0.44 21.73
C PRO A 114 4.60 1.29 22.13
N THR A 115 5.69 1.28 21.36
CA THR A 115 6.87 2.10 21.65
C THR A 115 6.76 3.50 21.03
N TYR A 116 5.78 3.77 20.17
CA TYR A 116 5.52 5.12 19.65
C TYR A 116 4.83 5.97 20.71
N LEU A 117 5.36 7.15 20.96
CA LEU A 117 4.90 8.12 21.95
C LEU A 117 4.33 9.34 21.22
N PRO A 118 3.06 9.29 20.76
CA PRO A 118 2.46 10.35 19.97
C PRO A 118 2.39 11.67 20.76
N PHE A 119 2.87 12.75 20.16
CA PHE A 119 2.80 14.09 20.77
C PHE A 119 2.37 15.16 19.75
N GLY A 120 1.98 16.32 20.28
CA GLY A 120 1.47 17.44 19.48
C GLY A 120 0.06 17.21 18.95
N GLU A 121 -0.47 18.22 18.25
CA GLU A 121 -1.86 18.24 17.79
C GLU A 121 -2.21 17.06 16.86
N ASN A 122 -1.25 16.65 16.02
CA ASN A 122 -1.43 15.59 15.03
C ASN A 122 -0.89 14.22 15.48
N GLY A 123 -0.32 14.13 16.68
CA GLY A 123 0.31 12.92 17.21
C GLY A 123 -0.60 11.71 17.17
N GLN A 124 -1.77 11.86 17.79
CA GLN A 124 -2.74 10.78 17.91
C GLN A 124 -3.29 10.34 16.55
N THR A 125 -3.61 11.30 15.67
CA THR A 125 -4.14 11.02 14.33
C THR A 125 -3.11 10.26 13.48
N ALA A 126 -1.84 10.65 13.54
CA ALA A 126 -0.78 10.00 12.80
C ALA A 126 -0.50 8.58 13.32
N TRP A 127 -0.54 8.36 14.63
CA TRP A 127 -0.42 7.02 15.24
C TRP A 127 -1.59 6.10 14.87
N VAL A 128 -2.82 6.62 14.87
CA VAL A 128 -4.01 5.88 14.41
C VAL A 128 -3.89 5.52 12.94
N ASN A 129 -3.47 6.47 12.08
CA ASN A 129 -3.23 6.19 10.66
C ASN A 129 -2.16 5.11 10.49
N GLN A 130 -1.03 5.20 11.22
CA GLN A 130 0.00 4.17 11.19
C GLN A 130 -0.56 2.78 11.52
N THR A 131 -1.35 2.69 12.58
CA THR A 131 -1.97 1.43 13.02
C THR A 131 -2.97 0.91 11.98
N ALA A 132 -3.74 1.79 11.33
CA ALA A 132 -4.64 1.42 10.25
C ALA A 132 -3.88 0.85 9.04
N GLN A 133 -2.72 1.42 8.68
CA GLN A 133 -1.89 0.88 7.61
C GLN A 133 -1.29 -0.49 7.96
N ASP A 134 -0.93 -0.71 9.23
CA ASP A 134 -0.48 -2.02 9.70
C ASP A 134 -1.60 -3.07 9.57
N VAL A 135 -2.84 -2.71 9.92
CA VAL A 135 -4.02 -3.57 9.74
C VAL A 135 -4.33 -3.82 8.26
N ASN A 136 -4.21 -2.81 7.40
CA ASN A 136 -4.39 -2.97 5.96
C ASN A 136 -3.38 -3.98 5.38
N ALA A 137 -2.11 -3.88 5.75
CA ALA A 137 -1.07 -4.81 5.32
C ALA A 137 -1.36 -6.25 5.79
N ILE A 138 -1.77 -6.42 7.06
CA ILE A 138 -2.18 -7.73 7.61
C ILE A 138 -3.36 -8.32 6.84
N ASN A 139 -4.37 -7.50 6.51
CA ASN A 139 -5.56 -7.95 5.79
C ASN A 139 -5.27 -8.30 4.32
N MET A 140 -4.18 -7.77 3.73
CA MET A 140 -3.76 -8.13 2.39
C MET A 140 -3.16 -9.53 2.34
N ASN A 141 -2.10 -9.78 3.13
CA ASN A 141 -1.46 -11.09 3.32
C ASN A 141 -0.24 -10.96 4.26
N ASN A 142 0.34 -12.11 4.63
CA ASN A 142 1.52 -12.19 5.50
C ASN A 142 2.79 -11.58 4.87
N ASP A 143 3.00 -11.72 3.55
CA ASP A 143 4.12 -11.06 2.85
C ASP A 143 4.04 -9.53 2.95
N ALA A 144 2.87 -8.94 2.68
CA ALA A 144 2.64 -7.51 2.79
C ALA A 144 2.88 -7.00 4.23
N ALA A 145 2.40 -7.76 5.22
CA ALA A 145 2.61 -7.42 6.63
C ALA A 145 4.08 -7.55 7.07
N ALA A 146 4.80 -8.56 6.58
CA ALA A 146 6.23 -8.73 6.81
C ALA A 146 7.05 -7.60 6.16
N ASN A 147 6.74 -7.24 4.91
CA ASN A 147 7.35 -6.11 4.21
C ASN A 147 7.07 -4.80 4.95
N ARG A 148 5.86 -4.61 5.48
CA ARG A 148 5.50 -3.46 6.33
C ARG A 148 6.35 -3.40 7.61
N ALA A 149 6.56 -4.53 8.28
CA ALA A 149 7.42 -4.63 9.46
C ALA A 149 8.85 -4.18 9.16
N MET A 150 9.42 -4.70 8.08
CA MET A 150 10.76 -4.33 7.60
C MET A 150 10.82 -2.85 7.22
N CYS A 151 9.78 -2.33 6.56
CA CYS A 151 9.73 -0.92 6.18
C CYS A 151 9.78 0.02 7.39
N LYS A 152 9.05 -0.30 8.47
CA LYS A 152 9.09 0.47 9.72
C LYS A 152 10.44 0.43 10.42
N ASN A 153 11.24 -0.59 10.12
CA ASN A 153 12.56 -0.78 10.68
C ASN A 153 13.66 -0.05 9.89
N GLY A 154 13.35 0.37 8.67
CA GLY A 154 14.29 1.09 7.81
C GLY A 154 14.67 2.45 8.39
N ALA A 155 15.90 2.89 8.11
CA ALA A 155 16.45 4.15 8.62
C ALA A 155 15.67 5.41 8.17
N LEU A 156 14.91 5.30 7.08
CA LEU A 156 14.09 6.39 6.53
C LEU A 156 12.73 6.53 7.21
N TYR A 157 12.32 5.55 8.03
CA TYR A 157 11.03 5.56 8.70
C TYR A 157 11.10 6.37 10.01
N VAL A 158 11.09 7.70 9.89
CA VAL A 158 11.17 8.64 11.01
C VAL A 158 9.82 9.34 11.20
N CYS A 159 9.25 9.23 12.40
CA CYS A 159 7.94 9.80 12.72
C CYS A 159 8.10 11.13 13.49
N GLY A 160 7.93 12.27 12.82
CA GLY A 160 8.04 13.59 13.47
C GLY A 160 6.99 13.85 14.57
N TRP A 161 5.96 13.01 14.64
CA TRP A 161 4.89 13.05 15.62
C TRP A 161 5.14 12.11 16.83
N ASP A 162 6.28 11.43 16.89
CA ASP A 162 6.68 10.50 17.96
C ASP A 162 7.84 11.07 18.78
N LEU A 163 7.73 11.09 20.11
CA LEU A 163 8.76 11.67 20.99
C LEU A 163 10.11 10.94 20.91
N VAL A 164 10.12 9.62 20.68
CA VAL A 164 11.39 8.88 20.57
C VAL A 164 12.16 9.31 19.33
N ASP A 165 11.48 9.44 18.19
CA ASP A 165 12.11 9.90 16.95
C ASP A 165 12.43 11.40 16.99
N ALA A 166 11.54 12.22 17.54
CA ALA A 166 11.76 13.65 17.72
C ALA A 166 12.96 13.93 18.65
N SER A 167 13.15 13.13 19.71
CA SER A 167 14.27 13.30 20.66
C SER A 167 15.66 13.11 20.05
N LYS A 168 15.74 12.48 18.87
CA LYS A 168 16.98 12.27 18.13
C LYS A 168 17.29 13.40 17.15
N GLN A 169 16.34 14.32 16.92
CA GLN A 169 16.51 15.41 15.97
C GLN A 169 17.25 16.60 16.60
N GLU A 170 18.02 17.32 15.80
CA GLU A 170 18.64 18.55 16.25
C GLU A 170 17.59 19.60 16.64
N GLY A 171 17.82 20.29 17.75
CA GLY A 171 16.92 21.35 18.23
C GLY A 171 15.68 20.87 18.98
N PHE A 172 15.54 19.56 19.25
CA PHE A 172 14.49 19.06 20.12
C PHE A 172 14.65 19.56 21.56
N ASP A 173 13.58 20.13 22.12
CA ASP A 173 13.52 20.58 23.51
C ASP A 173 12.24 20.05 24.17
N LEU A 174 12.41 19.02 25.02
CA LEU A 174 11.30 18.40 25.75
C LEU A 174 10.61 19.38 26.72
N ALA A 175 11.35 20.36 27.27
CA ALA A 175 10.80 21.32 28.21
C ALA A 175 9.90 22.38 27.53
N ALA A 176 10.04 22.55 26.21
CA ALA A 176 9.23 23.47 25.42
C ALA A 176 7.87 22.89 25.02
N ILE A 177 7.63 21.58 25.22
CA ILE A 177 6.39 20.91 24.85
C ILE A 177 5.34 21.12 25.95
N PRO A 178 4.16 21.71 25.65
CA PRO A 178 3.08 21.84 26.62
C PRO A 178 2.58 20.49 27.13
N ASP A 179 2.18 20.43 28.40
CA ASP A 179 1.71 19.19 29.02
C ASP A 179 0.51 18.57 28.28
N GLU A 180 -0.37 19.40 27.72
CA GLU A 180 -1.53 18.94 26.96
C GLU A 180 -1.15 18.22 25.67
N GLN A 181 0.03 18.53 25.12
CA GLN A 181 0.56 17.93 23.90
C GLN A 181 1.36 16.65 24.14
N LEU A 182 1.62 16.30 25.40
CA LEU A 182 2.28 15.04 25.75
C LEU A 182 1.29 13.88 25.84
N PRO A 183 1.78 12.63 25.66
CA PRO A 183 1.04 11.43 26.03
C PRO A 183 0.45 11.51 27.44
N GLU A 184 -0.76 10.97 27.62
CA GLU A 184 -1.52 11.10 28.88
C GLU A 184 -0.74 10.61 30.10
N ASP A 185 -0.03 9.50 29.98
CA ASP A 185 0.81 8.91 31.01
C ASP A 185 2.03 9.76 31.37
N MET A 186 2.50 10.60 30.43
CA MET A 186 3.66 11.48 30.63
C MET A 186 3.32 12.85 31.23
N ARG A 187 2.05 13.28 31.24
CA ARG A 187 1.67 14.63 31.71
C ARG A 187 1.98 14.84 33.18
N ALA A 188 1.80 13.81 34.00
CA ALA A 188 2.06 13.87 35.44
C ALA A 188 3.54 13.68 35.81
N MET A 189 4.39 13.30 34.85
CA MET A 189 5.82 13.07 35.06
C MET A 189 6.58 14.40 35.15
N THR A 190 7.64 14.44 35.96
CA THR A 190 8.62 15.54 35.90
C THR A 190 9.41 15.51 34.59
N LEU A 191 10.15 16.57 34.28
CA LEU A 191 10.99 16.61 33.09
C LEU A 191 12.02 15.46 33.05
N GLU A 192 12.63 15.15 34.20
CA GLU A 192 13.58 14.05 34.35
C GLU A 192 12.90 12.68 34.14
N GLU A 193 11.69 12.50 34.67
CA GLU A 193 10.90 11.29 34.49
C GLU A 193 10.45 11.11 33.03
N ARG A 194 10.05 12.19 32.36
CA ARG A 194 9.71 12.19 30.93
C ARG A 194 10.91 11.77 30.08
N GLN A 195 12.09 12.34 30.35
CA GLN A 195 13.32 11.96 29.65
C GLN A 195 13.67 10.49 29.89
N ALA A 196 13.63 10.04 31.15
CA ALA A 196 13.91 8.65 31.49
C ALA A 196 12.92 7.68 30.82
N HIS A 197 11.65 8.07 30.68
CA HIS A 197 10.64 7.30 29.97
C HIS A 197 10.94 7.21 28.47
N ILE A 198 11.25 8.34 27.82
CA ILE A 198 11.64 8.36 26.39
C ILE A 198 12.86 7.46 26.16
N ASP A 199 13.89 7.57 27.00
CA ASP A 199 15.12 6.78 26.87
C ASP A 199 14.87 5.28 27.07
N ALA A 200 14.01 4.91 28.02
CA ALA A 200 13.62 3.52 28.24
C ALA A 200 12.83 2.94 27.06
N THR A 201 11.89 3.71 26.53
CA THR A 201 11.10 3.34 25.36
C THR A 201 11.98 3.24 24.11
N ALA A 202 12.95 4.14 23.93
CA ALA A 202 13.92 4.11 22.84
C ALA A 202 14.79 2.84 22.88
N ARG A 203 15.27 2.42 24.07
CA ARG A 203 16.02 1.17 24.23
C ARG A 203 15.18 -0.06 23.87
N LYS A 204 13.95 -0.13 24.39
CA LYS A 204 13.01 -1.21 24.06
C LYS A 204 12.72 -1.26 22.56
N ARG A 205 12.50 -0.10 21.92
CA ARG A 205 12.30 -0.02 20.47
C ARG A 205 13.51 -0.57 19.73
N ALA A 206 14.73 -0.16 20.10
CA ALA A 206 15.96 -0.62 19.46
C ALA A 206 16.15 -2.15 19.55
N GLU A 207 15.82 -2.76 20.69
CA GLU A 207 15.87 -4.22 20.87
C GLU A 207 14.91 -4.96 19.93
N ILE A 208 13.70 -4.44 19.74
CA ILE A 208 12.70 -5.01 18.83
C ILE A 208 13.14 -4.79 17.37
N GLN A 209 13.65 -3.59 17.05
CA GLN A 209 14.16 -3.25 15.73
C GLN A 209 15.33 -4.13 15.31
N GLN A 210 16.20 -4.50 16.26
CA GLN A 210 17.25 -5.48 16.01
C GLN A 210 16.68 -6.85 15.65
N GLN A 211 15.65 -7.33 16.37
CA GLN A 211 15.00 -8.60 16.03
C GLN A 211 14.33 -8.55 14.66
N ILE A 212 13.70 -7.43 14.29
CA ILE A 212 13.12 -7.24 12.95
C ILE A 212 14.22 -7.31 11.89
N ALA A 213 15.37 -6.67 12.11
CA ALA A 213 16.49 -6.70 11.17
C ALA A 213 17.03 -8.13 10.97
N GLU A 214 17.22 -8.88 12.07
CA GLU A 214 17.72 -10.25 12.03
C GLU A 214 16.76 -11.19 11.28
N VAL A 215 15.46 -11.14 11.61
CA VAL A 215 14.43 -11.96 10.97
C VAL A 215 14.22 -11.54 9.51
N GLY A 216 14.24 -10.24 9.22
CA GLY A 216 14.14 -9.70 7.87
C GLY A 216 15.28 -10.16 6.96
N ALA A 217 16.51 -10.23 7.49
CA ALA A 217 17.65 -10.77 6.74
C ALA A 217 17.49 -12.27 6.43
N GLN A 218 17.01 -13.06 7.40
CA GLN A 218 16.73 -14.48 7.18
C GLN A 218 15.64 -14.69 6.12
N ARG A 219 14.59 -13.87 6.17
CA ARG A 219 13.51 -13.85 5.18
C ARG A 219 14.04 -13.60 3.77
N GLN A 220 14.89 -12.58 3.59
CA GLN A 220 15.44 -12.23 2.28
C GLN A 220 16.30 -13.36 1.69
N VAL A 221 17.17 -13.98 2.50
CA VAL A 221 17.96 -15.14 2.06
C VAL A 221 17.07 -16.30 1.64
N TRP A 222 16.00 -16.57 2.41
CA TRP A 222 15.07 -17.65 2.10
C TRP A 222 14.29 -17.37 0.81
N LEU A 223 13.78 -16.15 0.61
CA LEU A 223 13.07 -15.75 -0.61
C LEU A 223 13.93 -15.92 -1.85
N GLN A 224 15.18 -15.45 -1.81
CA GLN A 224 16.12 -15.61 -2.92
C GLN A 224 16.34 -17.09 -3.28
N ALA A 225 16.53 -17.95 -2.28
CA ALA A 225 16.69 -19.38 -2.50
C ALA A 225 15.41 -20.03 -3.05
N GLU A 226 14.24 -19.63 -2.55
CA GLU A 226 12.96 -20.19 -2.95
C GLU A 226 12.57 -19.77 -4.38
N MET A 227 12.81 -18.51 -4.75
CA MET A 227 12.63 -18.02 -6.12
C MET A 227 13.50 -18.77 -7.11
N GLN A 228 14.77 -19.02 -6.77
CA GLN A 228 15.66 -19.86 -7.58
C GLN A 228 15.17 -21.30 -7.69
N ARG A 229 14.71 -21.89 -6.57
CA ARG A 229 14.17 -23.26 -6.53
C ARG A 229 12.93 -23.42 -7.41
N LEU A 230 12.07 -22.42 -7.42
CA LEU A 230 10.82 -22.40 -8.19
C LEU A 230 11.01 -21.89 -9.62
N ALA A 231 12.23 -21.46 -9.99
CA ALA A 231 12.54 -20.81 -11.27
C ALA A 231 11.60 -19.64 -11.59
N LEU A 232 11.25 -18.86 -10.56
CA LEU A 232 10.44 -17.65 -10.70
C LEU A 232 11.31 -16.49 -11.17
N ASP A 233 10.85 -15.78 -12.19
CA ASP A 233 11.48 -14.58 -12.73
C ASP A 233 10.70 -13.34 -12.28
N GLU A 234 11.29 -12.57 -11.37
CA GLU A 234 10.71 -11.30 -10.90
C GLU A 234 11.09 -10.10 -11.77
N SER A 235 11.90 -10.28 -12.81
CA SER A 235 12.44 -9.14 -13.59
C SER A 235 11.34 -8.28 -14.23
N ASN A 236 10.18 -8.90 -14.51
CA ASN A 236 8.98 -8.24 -15.05
C ASN A 236 7.96 -7.87 -13.96
N SER A 237 8.24 -8.12 -12.69
CA SER A 237 7.37 -7.71 -11.59
C SER A 237 7.35 -6.18 -11.46
N PHE A 238 6.23 -5.65 -10.98
CA PHE A 238 6.06 -4.23 -10.74
C PHE A 238 7.16 -3.65 -9.85
N ASP A 239 7.44 -4.32 -8.72
CA ASP A 239 8.42 -3.85 -7.74
C ASP A 239 9.83 -3.82 -8.32
N HIS A 240 10.24 -4.86 -9.06
CA HIS A 240 11.56 -4.91 -9.68
C HIS A 240 11.74 -3.79 -10.72
N GLN A 241 10.74 -3.59 -11.59
CA GLN A 241 10.81 -2.55 -12.62
C GLN A 241 10.86 -1.15 -12.00
N LEU A 242 10.03 -0.90 -10.99
CA LEU A 242 10.00 0.39 -10.30
C LEU A 242 11.31 0.64 -9.54
N ARG A 243 11.82 -0.34 -8.79
CA ARG A 243 13.11 -0.23 -8.08
C ARG A 243 14.25 0.03 -9.06
N THR A 244 14.32 -0.70 -10.17
CA THR A 244 15.36 -0.52 -11.19
C THR A 244 15.33 0.88 -11.80
N ALA A 245 14.14 1.35 -12.15
CA ALA A 245 13.94 2.70 -12.68
C ALA A 245 14.40 3.77 -11.68
N ILE A 246 13.93 3.68 -10.44
CA ILE A 246 14.26 4.65 -9.40
C ILE A 246 15.76 4.62 -9.09
N ARG A 247 16.38 3.44 -8.90
CA ARG A 247 17.83 3.35 -8.65
C ARG A 247 18.65 4.01 -9.75
N THR A 248 18.25 3.81 -11.00
CA THR A 248 18.90 4.46 -12.15
C THR A 248 18.77 5.98 -12.07
N GLN A 249 17.57 6.50 -11.81
CA GLN A 249 17.31 7.95 -11.71
C GLN A 249 18.02 8.59 -10.50
N VAL A 250 18.03 7.90 -9.36
CA VAL A 250 18.72 8.28 -8.12
C VAL A 250 20.23 8.38 -8.37
N SER A 251 20.84 7.35 -8.97
CA SER A 251 22.27 7.36 -9.29
C SER A 251 22.65 8.45 -10.30
N GLN A 252 21.79 8.72 -11.31
CA GLN A 252 22.01 9.83 -12.25
C GLN A 252 21.99 11.21 -11.58
N LYS A 253 21.30 11.34 -10.44
CA LYS A 253 21.29 12.55 -9.62
C LYS A 253 22.44 12.61 -8.60
N GLY A 254 23.35 11.64 -8.61
CA GLY A 254 24.55 11.62 -7.78
C GLY A 254 24.34 11.09 -6.36
N PHE A 255 23.20 10.44 -6.09
CA PHE A 255 22.97 9.75 -4.82
C PHE A 255 23.71 8.41 -4.80
N GLU A 256 24.25 8.07 -3.63
CA GLU A 256 24.93 6.81 -3.39
C GLU A 256 24.08 5.89 -2.53
N PHE A 257 24.10 4.59 -2.84
CA PHE A 257 23.46 3.58 -2.02
C PHE A 257 24.52 2.97 -1.09
N PRO A 258 24.26 2.89 0.23
CA PRO A 258 25.17 2.19 1.13
C PRO A 258 25.28 0.72 0.71
N ALA A 259 26.46 0.13 0.88
CA ALA A 259 26.65 -1.29 0.63
C ALA A 259 25.73 -2.10 1.57
N PRO A 260 25.06 -3.17 1.08
CA PRO A 260 24.23 -4.01 1.94
C PRO A 260 25.08 -4.58 3.07
N ALA A 261 24.54 -4.57 4.29
CA ALA A 261 25.24 -5.13 5.45
C ALA A 261 25.48 -6.63 5.21
N VAL A 262 26.74 -7.07 5.29
CA VAL A 262 27.09 -8.49 5.17
C VAL A 262 26.61 -9.18 6.45
N VAL A 263 25.46 -9.84 6.38
CA VAL A 263 25.03 -10.78 7.41
C VAL A 263 25.85 -12.06 7.28
N PRO A 264 26.58 -12.50 8.32
CA PRO A 264 27.29 -13.76 8.28
C PRO A 264 26.29 -14.91 8.07
N HIS A 265 26.59 -15.79 7.12
CA HIS A 265 25.80 -16.99 6.83
C HIS A 265 25.52 -17.75 8.13
N VAL A 266 24.24 -17.83 8.53
CA VAL A 266 23.79 -18.82 9.49
C VAL A 266 23.71 -20.13 8.73
N GLU A 267 24.64 -21.05 9.01
CA GLU A 267 24.56 -22.42 8.51
C GLU A 267 23.21 -23.02 8.90
N SER A 268 22.49 -23.51 7.90
CA SER A 268 21.21 -24.19 8.08
C SER A 268 21.41 -25.39 9.01
N THR A 269 20.79 -25.36 10.19
CA THR A 269 20.77 -26.50 11.11
C THR A 269 20.19 -27.73 10.39
N PRO A 270 20.80 -28.93 10.49
CA PRO A 270 20.27 -30.11 9.81
C PRO A 270 18.88 -30.45 10.34
N GLN A 271 17.96 -30.74 9.42
CA GLN A 271 16.64 -31.26 9.77
C GLN A 271 16.77 -32.54 10.60
N VAL A 272 16.09 -32.58 11.75
CA VAL A 272 15.92 -33.80 12.54
C VAL A 272 14.99 -34.72 11.76
N GLU A 273 15.54 -35.80 11.19
CA GLU A 273 14.77 -36.88 10.60
C GLU A 273 13.77 -37.44 11.64
N GLY A 274 12.51 -37.54 11.23
CA GLY A 274 11.40 -37.94 12.08
C GLY A 274 11.57 -39.34 12.68
N ALA A 275 11.36 -39.43 13.99
CA ALA A 275 11.11 -40.69 14.66
C ALA A 275 9.74 -41.24 14.23
N ALA A 276 9.76 -42.43 13.63
CA ALA A 276 8.55 -43.19 13.29
C ALA A 276 7.70 -43.50 14.53
N PRO A 277 6.35 -43.41 14.46
CA PRO A 277 5.51 -43.81 15.58
C PRO A 277 5.47 -45.34 15.69
N GLN A 278 5.85 -45.86 16.86
CA GLN A 278 5.69 -47.26 17.22
C GLN A 278 4.20 -47.62 17.37
N ALA A 279 3.82 -48.74 16.76
CA ALA A 279 2.48 -49.31 16.78
C ALA A 279 2.08 -49.82 18.17
N ALA A 280 0.85 -49.48 18.60
CA ALA A 280 0.17 -50.13 19.72
C ALA A 280 -0.48 -51.45 19.27
N PRO A 281 -0.52 -52.50 20.12
CA PRO A 281 -1.00 -53.82 19.71
C PRO A 281 -2.54 -53.90 19.67
N ALA A 282 -3.01 -54.71 18.73
CA ALA A 282 -4.41 -54.99 18.44
C ALA A 282 -5.10 -55.83 19.53
N THR A 283 -6.33 -55.46 19.86
CA THR A 283 -7.36 -56.38 20.37
C THR A 283 -8.53 -56.35 19.40
N GLY A 284 -8.76 -57.49 18.75
CA GLY A 284 -9.76 -57.62 17.70
C GLY A 284 -11.19 -57.75 18.22
N ASN A 285 -12.14 -57.47 17.34
CA ASN A 285 -13.21 -58.42 17.07
C ASN A 285 -13.80 -58.20 15.67
N ALA A 286 -14.12 -59.31 15.04
CA ALA A 286 -14.41 -59.48 13.62
C ALA A 286 -15.86 -59.11 13.23
N ARG A 287 -16.06 -58.69 11.97
CA ARG A 287 -16.99 -59.33 11.01
C ARG A 287 -16.95 -58.71 9.60
N VAL A 288 -16.49 -59.54 8.64
CA VAL A 288 -16.99 -59.86 7.27
C VAL A 288 -17.34 -58.73 6.26
N PRO A 289 -16.91 -58.83 4.97
CA PRO A 289 -16.96 -57.75 3.99
C PRO A 289 -18.17 -57.83 3.03
N VAL A 290 -18.54 -56.70 2.42
CA VAL A 290 -19.33 -56.67 1.17
C VAL A 290 -18.69 -55.67 0.20
N ALA A 291 -18.40 -56.16 -1.00
CA ALA A 291 -17.78 -55.47 -2.12
C ALA A 291 -18.84 -54.71 -2.99
N PRO A 292 -18.43 -53.92 -3.99
CA PRO A 292 -19.11 -52.71 -4.45
C PRO A 292 -20.14 -52.95 -5.56
N GLN A 293 -21.03 -51.97 -5.78
CA GLN A 293 -21.75 -51.85 -7.05
C GLN A 293 -21.78 -50.42 -7.59
N GLN A 294 -21.55 -50.34 -8.89
CA GLN A 294 -21.64 -49.19 -9.78
C GLN A 294 -23.07 -48.94 -10.28
N GLY A 295 -23.28 -47.76 -10.87
CA GLY A 295 -24.46 -47.37 -11.67
C GLY A 295 -25.22 -46.25 -10.96
N GLY A 296 -25.67 -45.16 -11.58
CA GLY A 296 -25.85 -44.80 -12.97
C GLY A 296 -26.77 -43.56 -12.97
N VAL A 297 -26.63 -42.76 -14.01
CA VAL A 297 -27.31 -41.47 -14.26
C VAL A 297 -28.83 -41.55 -14.13
N GLN A 298 -29.49 -40.54 -13.51
CA GLN A 298 -30.73 -39.97 -14.06
C GLN A 298 -31.09 -38.58 -13.53
N SER A 299 -31.65 -37.81 -14.46
CA SER A 299 -32.08 -36.41 -14.43
C SER A 299 -33.42 -36.22 -13.72
N SER A 300 -33.63 -35.10 -13.02
CA SER A 300 -34.97 -34.53 -12.75
C SER A 300 -34.90 -33.06 -12.35
N ARG A 301 -35.83 -32.28 -12.92
CA ARG A 301 -35.96 -30.81 -12.89
C ARG A 301 -36.80 -30.30 -11.70
N LEU A 302 -36.42 -29.10 -11.21
CA LEU A 302 -37.21 -27.96 -10.69
C LEU A 302 -38.00 -28.14 -9.35
N PRO A 303 -38.39 -27.05 -8.64
CA PRO A 303 -38.25 -25.62 -8.98
C PRO A 303 -37.58 -24.72 -7.91
N GLN A 304 -37.13 -23.54 -8.37
CA GLN A 304 -36.63 -22.42 -7.59
C GLN A 304 -37.80 -21.62 -6.95
N GLN A 305 -37.62 -21.20 -5.70
CA GLN A 305 -38.49 -20.22 -5.03
C GLN A 305 -37.83 -18.83 -5.10
N THR A 306 -38.56 -17.89 -5.70
CA THR A 306 -38.23 -16.47 -5.77
C THR A 306 -38.88 -15.75 -4.59
N ILE A 307 -38.08 -14.96 -3.85
CA ILE A 307 -38.56 -14.08 -2.77
C ILE A 307 -38.89 -12.71 -3.36
N VAL A 308 -40.04 -12.19 -2.93
CA VAL A 308 -40.72 -10.94 -3.30
C VAL A 308 -40.12 -9.75 -2.54
N PRO A 309 -40.22 -8.51 -3.07
CA PRO A 309 -40.43 -7.36 -2.21
C PRO A 309 -41.79 -6.69 -2.45
N ALA A 310 -42.41 -6.29 -1.34
CA ALA A 310 -43.74 -5.71 -1.27
C ALA A 310 -43.78 -4.25 -1.71
N SER A 311 -44.72 -3.93 -2.60
CA SER A 311 -45.18 -2.59 -2.94
C SER A 311 -46.08 -2.02 -1.84
N THR A 312 -45.98 -0.71 -1.58
CA THR A 312 -47.06 0.06 -0.94
C THR A 312 -47.63 1.03 -1.98
N GLN A 313 -48.91 0.83 -2.33
CA GLN A 313 -49.73 1.74 -3.13
C GLN A 313 -50.64 2.57 -2.23
N ALA A 314 -50.89 3.82 -2.63
CA ALA A 314 -52.16 4.53 -2.45
C ALA A 314 -52.23 5.61 -3.57
N THR A 315 -53.03 5.45 -4.64
CA THR A 315 -54.40 5.98 -4.86
C THR A 315 -54.51 7.50 -4.74
N HIS A 316 -55.20 8.29 -5.57
CA HIS A 316 -56.05 8.16 -6.77
C HIS A 316 -56.33 9.62 -7.21
N GLY A 317 -56.64 9.88 -8.48
CA GLY A 317 -57.36 11.12 -8.86
C GLY A 317 -56.93 11.76 -10.18
N ALA A 318 -57.58 11.39 -11.27
CA ALA A 318 -57.53 12.08 -12.57
C ALA A 318 -58.76 13.01 -12.73
N ALA A 319 -58.59 14.18 -13.36
CA ALA A 319 -59.43 14.70 -14.46
C ALA A 319 -59.14 16.18 -14.85
N THR A 320 -58.69 16.35 -16.10
CA THR A 320 -59.11 17.32 -17.15
C THR A 320 -59.20 18.84 -16.86
N ASN A 321 -58.47 19.71 -17.58
CA ASN A 321 -58.83 20.27 -18.91
C ASN A 321 -57.89 21.43 -19.36
N ASN A 322 -57.81 21.58 -20.70
CA ASN A 322 -57.03 22.51 -21.52
C ASN A 322 -57.08 24.01 -21.16
N ALA A 323 -55.94 24.71 -21.31
CA ALA A 323 -55.80 25.93 -22.13
C ALA A 323 -54.33 26.43 -22.18
N ALA A 324 -53.82 26.69 -23.38
CA ALA A 324 -52.68 27.56 -23.70
C ALA A 324 -53.21 28.68 -24.63
N PRO A 325 -52.48 29.77 -24.98
CA PRO A 325 -51.04 30.04 -24.78
C PRO A 325 -50.72 31.49 -24.30
N THR A 326 -49.45 31.78 -23.97
CA THR A 326 -48.69 33.01 -24.36
C THR A 326 -47.21 32.87 -23.94
N LEU A 327 -46.31 33.26 -24.84
CA LEU A 327 -44.85 33.14 -24.83
C LEU A 327 -44.14 34.30 -24.08
N ALA A 328 -43.09 33.99 -23.31
CA ALA A 328 -41.93 34.85 -23.00
C ALA A 328 -40.71 34.00 -22.53
N PRO A 329 -39.45 34.46 -22.67
CA PRO A 329 -38.26 33.64 -23.01
C PRO A 329 -37.41 33.17 -21.80
N PRO A 330 -36.34 32.35 -22.00
CA PRO A 330 -35.90 31.34 -21.03
C PRO A 330 -34.95 31.85 -19.95
N GLN A 331 -35.09 31.26 -18.76
CA GLN A 331 -34.12 31.33 -17.66
C GLN A 331 -32.97 30.33 -17.89
N ALA A 332 -31.80 30.69 -17.36
CA ALA A 332 -30.51 30.01 -17.47
C ALA A 332 -30.54 28.56 -16.94
N PRO A 333 -29.66 27.66 -17.44
CA PRO A 333 -29.66 26.27 -17.02
C PRO A 333 -29.15 26.10 -15.59
N GLU A 334 -29.96 25.37 -14.85
CA GLU A 334 -29.76 24.80 -13.52
C GLU A 334 -28.53 23.88 -13.48
N ALA A 335 -27.80 23.92 -12.36
CA ALA A 335 -26.54 23.24 -12.14
C ALA A 335 -26.69 21.71 -12.21
N ALA A 336 -25.72 21.05 -12.84
CA ALA A 336 -25.53 19.61 -12.84
C ALA A 336 -25.09 19.10 -11.45
N PRO A 337 -25.36 17.83 -11.10
CA PRO A 337 -25.26 17.36 -9.72
C PRO A 337 -23.80 17.14 -9.28
N GLU A 338 -23.46 17.70 -8.12
CA GLU A 338 -22.16 17.66 -7.41
C GLU A 338 -21.74 16.25 -6.90
N GLY A 339 -22.28 15.17 -7.48
CA GLY A 339 -22.11 13.80 -6.95
C GLY A 339 -20.80 13.10 -7.33
N GLU A 340 -20.21 13.44 -8.48
CA GLU A 340 -19.03 12.74 -9.03
C GLU A 340 -17.70 13.44 -8.66
N GLU A 341 -17.77 14.75 -8.40
CA GLU A 341 -16.62 15.57 -8.01
C GLU A 341 -16.19 15.30 -6.56
N VAL A 342 -17.14 14.97 -5.68
CA VAL A 342 -16.87 14.65 -4.27
C VAL A 342 -16.12 13.31 -4.13
N GLN A 343 -16.44 12.33 -4.97
CA GLN A 343 -15.85 10.99 -4.91
C GLN A 343 -14.37 10.99 -5.35
N GLN A 344 -14.02 11.79 -6.36
CA GLN A 344 -12.63 11.94 -6.83
C GLN A 344 -11.78 12.79 -5.87
N VAL A 345 -12.38 13.77 -5.18
CA VAL A 345 -11.69 14.53 -4.13
C VAL A 345 -11.38 13.63 -2.92
N GLU A 346 -12.28 12.69 -2.59
CA GLU A 346 -12.06 11.69 -1.54
C GLU A 346 -10.93 10.70 -1.90
N GLU A 347 -10.83 10.28 -3.16
CA GLU A 347 -9.76 9.41 -3.68
C GLU A 347 -8.39 10.12 -3.70
N VAL A 348 -8.38 11.43 -4.01
CA VAL A 348 -7.19 12.28 -3.92
C VAL A 348 -6.79 12.57 -2.47
N GLN A 349 -7.74 12.70 -1.54
CA GLN A 349 -7.45 12.81 -0.10
C GLN A 349 -6.93 11.49 0.50
N GLN A 350 -7.40 10.33 0.03
CA GLN A 350 -6.77 9.05 0.34
C GLN A 350 -5.33 8.97 -0.20
N ALA A 351 -5.05 9.59 -1.35
CA ALA A 351 -3.67 9.73 -1.86
C ALA A 351 -2.82 10.73 -1.04
N GLU A 352 -3.41 11.78 -0.45
CA GLU A 352 -2.72 12.66 0.53
C GLU A 352 -2.36 11.92 1.83
N ALA A 353 -3.06 10.81 2.14
CA ALA A 353 -2.74 9.93 3.28
C ALA A 353 -1.64 8.89 2.96
N ILE A 354 -1.18 8.80 1.71
CA ILE A 354 -0.03 7.99 1.32
C ILE A 354 1.24 8.77 1.66
N GLN A 355 1.76 8.52 2.87
CA GLN A 355 3.15 8.82 3.20
C GLN A 355 4.06 8.29 2.07
N PRO A 356 5.13 9.00 1.69
CA PRO A 356 5.98 8.60 0.58
C PRO A 356 6.40 7.14 0.76
N ILE A 357 6.10 6.34 -0.26
CA ILE A 357 6.38 4.90 -0.29
C ILE A 357 7.88 4.71 -0.12
N GLY A 358 8.29 4.33 1.09
CA GLY A 358 9.64 3.90 1.43
C GLY A 358 9.93 2.48 0.92
N LEU A 359 9.75 2.22 -0.39
CA LEU A 359 10.12 0.94 -1.01
C LEU A 359 11.58 0.88 -1.48
N LEU A 360 12.37 1.92 -1.24
CA LEU A 360 13.80 1.91 -1.56
C LEU A 360 14.56 1.47 -0.32
N ASP A 361 14.96 0.19 -0.34
CA ASP A 361 15.81 -0.50 0.64
C ASP A 361 15.55 -0.07 2.09
N CYS A 362 14.53 -0.68 2.69
CA CYS A 362 14.49 -0.85 4.14
C CYS A 362 15.37 -2.03 4.56
#